data_AF-A0AAX2MD32-F1
#
_entry.id   AF-A0AAX2MD32-F1
#
_cell.length_a   1.000
_cell.length_b   1.000
_cell.length_c   1.000
_cell.angle_alpha   90.00
_cell.angle_beta   90.00
_cell.angle_gamma   90.00
#
_symmetry.space_group_name_H-M   'P 1'
#
loop_
_entity.id
_entity.type
_entity.pdbx_description
1 polymer ?
#
loop_
_entity_poly.entity_id
_entity_poly.type
_entity_poly.pdbx_seq_one_letter_code
_entity_poly.pdbx_strand_id
1 'polypeptide(L)'
;MSGPLAGEGRLEYQLLYPASPDGEVIFTGFERVAGTWNGRTGSFVLRHDGVYSPTTGARASLQVLPGSGSGGFAGLSGEGRLAAKAGEHGGEYTLMLKL
;
A
#
# COMPACT_ATOMS: atom_id res chain seq x y z
N MET A 1 4.36 10.95 -4.64
CA MET A 1 4.62 10.62 -3.22
C MET A 1 5.20 11.84 -2.55
N SER A 2 4.59 12.33 -1.48
CA SER A 2 5.21 13.30 -0.57
C SER A 2 5.70 12.55 0.65
N GLY A 3 6.85 12.94 1.20
CA GLY A 3 7.45 12.29 2.36
C GLY A 3 8.94 11.99 2.18
N PRO A 4 9.62 11.53 3.26
CA PRO A 4 11.06 11.34 3.28
C PRO A 4 11.52 10.04 2.59
N LEU A 5 10.58 9.19 2.16
CA LEU A 5 10.85 7.99 1.36
C LEU A 5 10.79 8.35 -0.12
N ALA A 6 11.93 8.29 -0.79
CA ALA A 6 12.04 8.45 -2.24
C ALA A 6 12.26 7.10 -2.90
N GLY A 7 11.43 6.73 -3.88
CA GLY A 7 11.51 5.42 -4.51
C GLY A 7 10.34 5.14 -5.44
N GLU A 8 10.19 3.86 -5.78
CA GLU A 8 9.15 3.35 -6.65
C GLU A 8 8.50 2.11 -6.02
N GLY A 9 7.22 1.90 -6.33
CA GLY A 9 6.42 0.75 -5.92
C GLY A 9 6.01 -0.07 -7.13
N ARG A 10 6.16 -1.40 -7.04
CA ARG A 10 5.53 -2.34 -7.98
C ARG A 10 4.48 -3.15 -7.24
N LEU A 11 3.23 -3.02 -7.68
CA LEU A 11 2.05 -3.53 -6.98
C LEU A 11 1.28 -4.48 -7.88
N GLU A 12 0.84 -5.58 -7.29
CA GLU A 12 -0.06 -6.55 -7.92
C GLU A 12 -1.24 -6.81 -6.97
N TYR A 13 -2.45 -6.79 -7.52
CA TYR A 13 -3.69 -7.02 -6.78
C TYR A 13 -4.44 -8.23 -7.32
N GLN A 14 -5.08 -8.95 -6.42
CA GLN A 14 -6.22 -9.81 -6.71
C GLN A 14 -7.50 -9.09 -6.26
N LEU A 15 -8.49 -9.02 -7.15
CA LEU A 15 -9.78 -8.38 -6.90
C LEU A 15 -10.90 -9.41 -7.05
N LEU A 16 -11.89 -9.34 -6.17
CA LEU A 16 -13.12 -10.12 -6.27
C LEU A 16 -14.29 -9.18 -6.51
N TYR A 17 -14.85 -9.23 -7.71
CA TYR A 17 -16.03 -8.46 -8.08
C TYR A 17 -17.30 -9.22 -7.69
N PRO A 18 -18.21 -8.59 -6.94
CA PRO A 18 -19.51 -9.18 -6.61
C PRO A 18 -20.43 -9.19 -7.84
N ALA A 19 -21.49 -10.00 -7.79
CA ALA A 19 -22.49 -10.07 -8.86
C ALA A 19 -23.37 -8.81 -8.95
N SER A 20 -23.56 -8.10 -7.83
CA SER A 20 -24.26 -6.83 -7.81
C SER A 20 -23.34 -5.71 -8.31
N PRO A 21 -23.77 -4.87 -9.26
CA PRO A 21 -22.96 -3.75 -9.77
C PRO A 21 -22.66 -2.70 -8.69
N ASP A 22 -23.50 -2.62 -7.66
CA ASP A 22 -23.32 -1.71 -6.52
C ASP A 22 -22.57 -2.35 -5.35
N GLY A 23 -22.14 -3.60 -5.51
CA GLY A 23 -21.46 -4.34 -4.45
C GLY A 23 -20.03 -3.85 -4.24
N GLU A 24 -19.56 -4.00 -3.00
CA GLU A 24 -18.16 -3.73 -2.64
C GLU A 24 -17.22 -4.78 -3.27
N VAL A 25 -16.16 -4.30 -3.93
CA VAL A 25 -15.08 -5.12 -4.48
C VAL A 25 -14.03 -5.31 -3.40
N ILE A 26 -13.79 -6.55 -2.99
CA ILE A 26 -12.72 -6.86 -2.04
C ILE A 26 -11.43 -7.04 -2.83
N PHE A 27 -10.34 -6.50 -2.33
CA PHE A 27 -9.03 -6.69 -2.91
C PHE A 27 -7.96 -6.99 -1.87
N THR A 28 -6.97 -7.78 -2.28
CA THR A 28 -5.72 -7.98 -1.56
C THR A 28 -4.57 -7.89 -2.54
N GLY A 29 -3.42 -7.40 -2.09
CA GLY A 29 -2.26 -7.27 -2.96
C GLY A 29 -0.96 -7.12 -2.21
N PHE A 30 0.12 -7.21 -2.97
CA PHE A 30 1.47 -7.02 -2.45
C PHE A 30 2.19 -5.98 -3.29
N GLU A 31 2.72 -4.97 -2.61
CA GLU A 31 3.53 -3.92 -3.22
C GLU A 31 4.98 -4.07 -2.77
N ARG A 32 5.90 -4.28 -3.73
CA ARG A 32 7.32 -4.15 -3.45
C ARG A 32 7.72 -2.69 -3.59
N VAL A 33 8.11 -2.07 -2.48
CA VAL A 33 8.63 -0.71 -2.44
C VAL A 33 10.15 -0.76 -2.42
N ALA A 34 10.80 -0.06 -3.35
CA ALA A 34 12.26 0.07 -3.41
C ALA A 34 12.64 1.54 -3.42
N GLY A 35 13.57 1.94 -2.55
CA GLY A 35 13.90 3.35 -2.41
C GLY A 35 14.92 3.65 -1.31
N THR A 36 14.95 4.93 -0.94
CA THR A 36 15.85 5.49 0.06
C THR A 36 15.04 6.27 1.10
N TRP A 37 15.29 6.01 2.38
CA TRP A 37 14.70 6.72 3.51
C TRP A 37 15.79 6.99 4.56
N ASN A 38 15.92 8.24 5.00
CA ASN A 38 16.95 8.68 5.94
C ASN A 38 18.38 8.25 5.55
N GLY A 39 18.72 8.37 4.25
CA GLY A 39 20.04 7.98 3.72
C GLY A 39 20.28 6.47 3.60
N ARG A 40 19.28 5.63 3.90
CA ARG A 40 19.37 4.17 3.85
C ARG A 40 18.59 3.66 2.65
N THR A 41 19.24 2.85 1.81
CA THR A 41 18.64 2.30 0.59
C THR A 41 18.30 0.83 0.78
N GLY A 42 17.12 0.44 0.33
CA GLY A 42 16.65 -0.93 0.45
C GLY A 42 15.32 -1.16 -0.26
N SER A 43 14.71 -2.31 0.01
CA SER A 43 13.32 -2.57 -0.36
C SER A 43 12.57 -3.28 0.75
N PHE A 44 11.25 -3.23 0.72
CA PHE A 44 10.37 -4.01 1.58
C PHE A 44 9.07 -4.33 0.82
N VAL A 45 8.23 -5.20 1.38
CA VAL A 45 6.93 -5.53 0.80
C VAL A 45 5.82 -5.06 1.74
N LEU A 46 4.82 -4.38 1.18
CA LEU A 46 3.57 -4.06 1.84
C LEU A 46 2.49 -5.06 1.41
N ARG A 47 1.73 -5.58 2.37
CA ARG A 47 0.44 -6.22 2.10
C ARG A 47 -0.65 -5.17 2.18
N HIS A 48 -1.52 -5.17 1.18
CA HIS A 48 -2.71 -4.34 1.10
C HIS A 48 -3.91 -5.23 1.31
N ASP A 49 -4.77 -4.88 2.27
CA ASP A 49 -6.05 -5.55 2.51
C ASP A 49 -7.14 -4.48 2.44
N GLY A 50 -8.01 -4.53 1.44
CA GLY A 50 -8.88 -3.40 1.15
C GLY A 50 -10.20 -3.72 0.46
N VAL A 51 -10.99 -2.66 0.34
CA VAL A 51 -12.32 -2.65 -0.27
C VAL A 51 -12.44 -1.42 -1.17
N TYR A 52 -13.05 -1.62 -2.33
CA TYR A 52 -13.48 -0.56 -3.23
C TYR A 52 -15.01 -0.55 -3.32
N SER A 53 -15.59 0.64 -3.21
CA SER A 53 -17.01 0.89 -3.48
C SER A 53 -17.15 1.89 -4.63
N PRO A 54 -18.11 1.70 -5.54
CA PRO A 54 -18.40 2.66 -6.61
C PRO A 54 -18.74 4.07 -6.10
N THR A 55 -19.30 4.19 -4.89
CA THR A 55 -19.79 5.47 -4.35
C THR A 55 -18.83 6.14 -3.39
N THR A 56 -18.01 5.38 -2.65
CA THR A 56 -17.10 5.93 -1.64
C THR A 56 -15.63 5.87 -2.06
N GLY A 57 -15.27 5.01 -3.02
CA GLY A 57 -13.91 4.81 -3.49
C GLY A 57 -13.19 3.67 -2.78
N ALA A 58 -11.86 3.72 -2.73
CA ALA A 58 -11.02 2.65 -2.19
C ALA A 58 -10.48 2.97 -0.80
N ARG A 59 -10.47 1.96 0.07
CA ARG A 59 -9.77 2.00 1.37
C ARG A 59 -9.01 0.70 1.60
N ALA A 60 -7.81 0.78 2.17
CA ALA A 60 -7.06 -0.42 2.57
C ALA A 60 -6.25 -0.18 3.84
N SER A 61 -6.07 -1.24 4.63
CA SER A 61 -4.98 -1.32 5.60
C SER A 61 -3.72 -1.80 4.90
N LEU A 62 -2.60 -1.20 5.26
CA LEU A 62 -1.27 -1.52 4.75
C LEU A 62 -0.42 -2.07 5.88
N GLN A 63 0.34 -3.12 5.64
CA GLN A 63 1.25 -3.73 6.63
C GLN A 63 2.56 -4.11 5.95
N VAL A 64 3.70 -3.71 6.53
CA VAL A 64 5.00 -4.23 6.09
C VAL A 64 5.05 -5.70 6.42
N LEU A 65 5.29 -6.55 5.41
CA LEU A 65 5.46 -7.98 5.64
C LEU A 65 6.72 -8.20 6.51
N PRO A 66 6.58 -8.87 7.68
CA PRO A 66 7.72 -9.12 8.55
C PRO A 66 8.84 -9.85 7.81
N GLY A 67 10.07 -9.36 7.95
CA GLY A 67 11.26 -9.95 7.31
C GLY A 67 11.39 -9.68 5.81
N SER A 68 10.50 -8.89 5.19
CA SER A 68 10.60 -8.55 3.76
C SER A 68 11.65 -7.48 3.44
N GLY A 69 12.13 -6.77 4.46
CA GLY A 69 13.09 -5.70 4.34
C GLY A 69 14.47 -6.18 3.87
N SER A 70 15.07 -5.48 2.91
CA SER A 70 16.41 -5.75 2.37
C SER A 70 17.34 -4.55 2.48
N GLY A 71 18.65 -4.80 2.47
CA GLY A 71 19.68 -3.75 2.53
C GLY A 71 19.51 -2.88 3.78
N GLY A 72 19.45 -1.57 3.57
CA GLY A 72 19.18 -0.59 4.62
C GLY A 72 17.80 -0.73 5.27
N PHE A 73 16.88 -1.54 4.75
CA PHE A 73 15.58 -1.79 5.36
C PHE A 73 15.47 -3.16 6.04
N ALA A 74 16.58 -3.89 6.22
CA ALA A 74 16.56 -5.11 7.04
C ALA A 74 16.00 -4.82 8.44
N GLY A 75 15.00 -5.60 8.87
CA GLY A 75 14.31 -5.41 10.14
C GLY A 75 13.21 -4.34 10.14
N LEU A 76 12.95 -3.67 9.00
CA LEU A 76 11.88 -2.68 8.89
C LEU A 76 10.52 -3.31 9.22
N SER A 77 9.74 -2.56 10.01
CA SER A 77 8.34 -2.82 10.31
C SER A 77 7.53 -1.57 10.03
N GLY A 78 6.22 -1.71 9.93
CA GLY A 78 5.36 -0.56 9.72
C GLY A 78 3.97 -0.94 9.30
N GLU A 79 3.11 0.05 9.35
CA GLU A 79 1.71 -0.04 9.00
C GLU A 79 1.28 1.23 8.28
N GLY A 80 0.11 1.18 7.67
CA GLY A 80 -0.40 2.32 6.93
C GLY A 80 -1.83 2.17 6.49
N ARG A 81 -2.28 3.17 5.75
CA ARG A 81 -3.62 3.22 5.16
C ARG A 81 -3.57 3.83 3.78
N LEU A 82 -4.44 3.31 2.92
CA LEU A 82 -4.75 3.90 1.62
C LEU A 82 -6.20 4.38 1.66
N ALA A 83 -6.45 5.57 1.13
CA ALA A 83 -7.79 6.11 0.90
C ALA A 83 -7.85 6.87 -0.44
N ALA A 84 -8.79 6.53 -1.31
CA ALA A 84 -9.04 7.25 -2.56
C ALA A 84 -10.55 7.44 -2.71
N LYS A 85 -10.99 8.63 -3.14
CA LYS A 85 -12.40 8.94 -3.31
C LYS A 85 -12.89 8.53 -4.69
N ALA A 86 -14.14 8.09 -4.79
CA ALA A 86 -14.77 7.78 -6.07
C ALA A 86 -14.80 9.01 -6.98
N GLY A 87 -14.41 8.84 -8.26
CA GLY A 87 -14.39 9.90 -9.26
C GLY A 87 -13.22 10.89 -9.16
N GLU A 88 -12.33 10.74 -8.17
CA GLU A 88 -11.14 11.59 -8.04
C GLU A 88 -9.88 10.86 -8.51
N HIS A 89 -8.94 11.61 -9.11
CA HIS A 89 -7.62 11.08 -9.44
C HIS A 89 -6.69 11.21 -8.23
N GLY A 90 -6.11 10.08 -7.82
CA GLY A 90 -5.18 10.01 -6.70
C GLY A 90 -5.84 9.56 -5.41
N GLY A 91 -5.06 9.56 -4.34
CA GLY A 91 -5.49 9.12 -3.02
C GLY A 91 -4.43 9.44 -1.98
N GLU A 92 -4.83 9.38 -0.72
CA GLU A 92 -3.94 9.45 0.41
C GLU A 92 -3.32 8.07 0.66
N TYR A 93 -2.00 8.08 0.81
CA TYR A 93 -1.21 6.92 1.11
C TYR A 93 -0.30 7.26 2.28
N THR A 94 -0.63 6.75 3.46
CA THR A 94 0.09 7.07 4.70
C THR A 94 0.79 5.83 5.22
N LEU A 95 2.08 5.95 5.50
CA LEU A 95 2.90 4.91 6.12
C LEU A 95 3.53 5.43 7.41
N MET A 96 3.49 4.60 8.44
CA MET A 96 4.27 4.74 9.66
C MET A 96 5.32 3.63 9.65
N LEU A 97 6.57 4.01 9.35
CA LEU A 97 7.69 3.09 9.26
C LEU A 97 8.54 3.16 10.53
N LYS A 98 8.95 1.99 11.02
CA LYS A 98 9.86 1.84 12.15
C LYS A 98 10.96 0.86 11.79
N LEU A 99 12.19 1.30 12.05
CA LEU A 99 13.38 0.47 11.93
C LEU A 99 14.14 0.44 13.25
#